data_AF-A0A257G9U3-F1
#
_entry.id   AF-A0A257G9U3-F1
#
_cell.length_a   1.000
_cell.length_b   1.000
_cell.length_c   1.000
_cell.angle_alpha   90.00
_cell.angle_beta   90.00
_cell.angle_gamma   90.00
#
_symmetry.space_group_name_H-M   'P 1'
#
loop_
_entity.id
_entity.type
_entity.pdbx_description
1 polymer ?
#
loop_
_entity_poly.entity_id
_entity_poly.type
_entity_poly.pdbx_seq_one_letter_code
_entity_poly.pdbx_strand_id
1 'polypeptide(L)'
;MHRSYSVEELARCLDVHKNTVRHWQAKGLEPIDRGRPVLFQGASVRSFLAARNSSRKQPCTPGTLYCFRCCSPRAPALGMVDFVPMRPGSGNLRALCERCETIMHRRVREADIAAIMPGCTVQFAQGQPRLSGQTAPSLNCDFKRQGYGPEQHAKNEEENLVWWGKDGLATTPNFKRYRHKLKGGGGVVPGTWWDWEFASHTDAAKKELRSILSDILPQDATITPKPLTLIERVIQVATDQDALVLDSFAGSGTTAHAVLAANARDGGNRRFILVEGEDYADRLTAERVRRVINGYAFTGTSREELLREPITFSKLRNANTLLEKVQAIETLDGPKFDRIAKTVRDGALIVTGERDVAETTPGLGGAFTYCELGAAIEMDAILSGEGLPDVAAMAGLLWHTATATPFVEADMVPSPETGEGLATLGSFAGRTYWLIYKPDRDWLKSAEAALSLAKARAIAATAPGNHLVFAPAKFVSRELLGRERLDVDYAPLPFALYRLETA
;
A
#
# COMPACT_ATOMS: atom_id res chain seq x y z
N MET A 1 9.18 -43.60 8.72
CA MET A 1 10.41 -44.33 8.34
C MET A 1 10.17 -45.82 8.52
N HIS A 2 10.14 -46.58 7.43
CA HIS A 2 9.69 -47.99 7.43
C HIS A 2 10.64 -48.95 6.68
N ARG A 3 11.78 -48.46 6.18
CA ARG A 3 12.77 -49.24 5.43
C ARG A 3 14.11 -49.28 6.17
N SER A 4 15.08 -50.01 5.64
CA SER A 4 16.49 -49.89 6.01
C SER A 4 17.11 -48.72 5.24
N TYR A 5 17.95 -47.95 5.90
CA TYR A 5 18.59 -46.76 5.33
C TYR A 5 20.09 -46.80 5.56
N SER A 6 20.87 -46.46 4.54
CA SER A 6 22.28 -46.11 4.73
C SER A 6 22.42 -44.79 5.49
N VAL A 7 23.64 -44.50 5.99
CA VAL A 7 23.95 -43.21 6.65
C VAL A 7 23.53 -42.00 5.81
N GLU A 8 23.76 -42.05 4.50
CA GLU A 8 23.51 -40.91 3.59
C GLU A 8 22.02 -40.76 3.26
N GLU A 9 21.31 -41.86 3.06
CA GLU A 9 19.86 -41.84 2.83
C GLU A 9 19.13 -41.39 4.09
N LEU A 10 19.61 -41.80 5.27
CA LEU A 10 19.04 -41.38 6.54
C LEU A 10 19.24 -39.89 6.80
N ALA A 11 20.44 -39.38 6.49
CA ALA A 11 20.79 -37.97 6.56
C ALA A 11 19.86 -37.12 5.68
N ARG A 12 19.64 -37.53 4.43
CA ARG A 12 18.70 -36.87 3.51
C ARG A 12 17.25 -36.97 3.97
N CYS A 13 16.81 -38.13 4.47
CA CYS A 13 15.43 -38.34 4.90
C CYS A 13 15.03 -37.49 6.13
N LEU A 14 15.99 -37.18 7.00
CA LEU A 14 15.77 -36.41 8.23
C LEU A 14 16.26 -34.97 8.15
N ASP A 15 16.75 -34.55 6.98
CA ASP A 15 17.35 -33.25 6.74
C ASP A 15 18.44 -32.88 7.76
N VAL A 16 19.39 -33.81 7.96
CA VAL A 16 20.53 -33.66 8.88
C VAL A 16 21.83 -34.03 8.18
N HIS A 17 22.97 -33.51 8.66
CA HIS A 17 24.27 -33.85 8.09
C HIS A 17 24.68 -35.31 8.40
N LYS A 18 25.39 -35.98 7.48
CA LYS A 18 25.85 -37.39 7.62
C LYS A 18 26.67 -37.66 8.88
N ASN A 19 27.42 -36.67 9.36
CA ASN A 19 28.18 -36.79 10.61
C ASN A 19 27.27 -36.84 11.85
N THR A 20 26.11 -36.21 11.80
CA THR A 20 25.12 -36.26 12.89
C THR A 20 24.58 -37.68 13.05
N VAL A 21 24.35 -38.39 11.94
CA VAL A 21 23.95 -39.82 11.96
C VAL A 21 25.08 -40.70 12.51
N ARG A 22 26.33 -40.47 12.11
CA ARG A 22 27.49 -41.20 12.67
C ARG A 22 27.67 -40.95 14.17
N HIS A 23 27.38 -39.73 14.63
CA HIS A 23 27.38 -39.40 16.05
C HIS A 23 26.27 -40.13 16.81
N TRP A 24 25.12 -40.37 16.18
CA TRP A 24 24.05 -41.18 16.78
C TRP A 24 24.47 -42.64 16.92
N GLN A 25 25.19 -43.19 15.93
CA GLN A 25 25.78 -44.52 16.03
C GLN A 25 26.72 -44.63 17.23
N ALA A 26 27.62 -43.66 17.40
CA ALA A 26 28.53 -43.59 18.54
C ALA A 26 27.79 -43.44 19.90
N LYS A 27 26.55 -42.97 19.89
CA LYS A 27 25.68 -42.78 21.07
C LYS A 27 24.65 -43.90 21.27
N GLY A 28 24.81 -45.04 20.60
CA GLY A 28 23.98 -46.23 20.81
C GLY A 28 22.86 -46.44 19.79
N LEU A 29 22.93 -45.83 18.60
CA LEU A 29 22.11 -46.26 17.46
C LEU A 29 22.77 -47.48 16.80
N GLU A 30 22.24 -48.67 17.09
CA GLU A 30 22.77 -49.93 16.56
C GLU A 30 22.46 -50.11 15.06
N PRO A 31 23.47 -50.44 14.22
CA PRO A 31 23.25 -50.83 12.84
C PRO A 31 22.68 -52.25 12.74
N ILE A 32 22.12 -52.60 11.58
CA ILE A 32 21.56 -53.93 11.32
C ILE A 32 22.67 -54.99 11.36
N ASP A 33 23.83 -54.68 10.78
CA ASP A 33 25.00 -55.53 10.74
C ASP A 33 26.31 -54.70 10.80
N ARG A 34 27.45 -55.39 10.85
CA ARG A 34 28.79 -54.77 10.78
C ARG A 34 29.28 -54.63 9.32
N GLY A 35 28.39 -54.79 8.35
CA GLY A 35 28.69 -54.72 6.93
C GLY A 35 28.97 -53.30 6.45
N ARG A 36 29.61 -53.17 5.29
CA ARG A 36 29.74 -51.90 4.57
C ARG A 36 28.97 -52.01 3.25
N PRO A 37 28.05 -51.07 2.94
CA PRO A 37 27.70 -49.86 3.71
C PRO A 37 26.91 -50.16 4.99
N VAL A 38 27.08 -49.32 6.02
CA VAL A 38 26.36 -49.44 7.31
C VAL A 38 24.89 -49.09 7.11
N LEU A 39 23.99 -50.01 7.49
CA LEU A 39 22.55 -49.86 7.37
C LEU A 39 21.86 -49.77 8.74
N PHE A 40 20.86 -48.90 8.85
CA PHE A 40 20.01 -48.76 10.03
C PHE A 40 18.56 -49.10 9.70
N GLN A 41 17.91 -49.89 10.57
CA GLN A 41 16.49 -50.17 10.45
C GLN A 41 15.69 -48.94 10.89
N GLY A 42 14.75 -48.49 10.05
CA GLY A 42 13.97 -47.27 10.33
C GLY A 42 13.16 -47.32 11.62
N ALA A 43 12.75 -48.51 12.08
CA ALA A 43 12.10 -48.70 13.38
C ALA A 43 13.05 -48.37 14.55
N SER A 44 14.28 -48.89 14.53
CA SER A 44 15.30 -48.63 15.54
C SER A 44 15.69 -47.16 15.59
N VAL A 45 15.82 -46.50 14.42
CA VAL A 45 16.08 -45.05 14.36
C VAL A 45 14.95 -44.24 15.00
N ARG A 46 13.68 -44.59 14.72
CA ARG A 46 12.52 -43.92 15.33
C ARG A 46 12.52 -44.06 16.84
N SER A 47 12.75 -45.28 17.36
CA SER A 47 12.80 -45.54 18.80
C SER A 47 13.95 -44.78 19.47
N PHE A 48 15.14 -44.78 18.85
CA PHE A 48 16.29 -44.01 19.33
C PHE A 48 16.01 -42.50 19.39
N LEU A 49 15.47 -41.91 18.31
CA LEU A 49 15.14 -40.49 18.27
C LEU A 49 14.02 -40.14 19.25
N ALA A 50 13.02 -41.02 19.42
CA ALA A 50 11.95 -40.82 20.40
C ALA A 50 12.51 -40.83 21.84
N ALA A 51 13.38 -41.78 22.17
CA ALA A 51 14.04 -41.84 23.48
C ALA A 51 14.93 -40.60 23.72
N ARG A 52 15.76 -40.24 22.73
CA ARG A 52 16.65 -39.07 22.79
C ARG A 52 15.89 -37.75 22.92
N ASN A 53 14.78 -37.60 22.22
CA ASN A 53 13.98 -36.38 22.29
C ASN A 53 13.19 -36.32 23.60
N SER A 54 12.74 -37.46 24.12
CA SER A 54 12.04 -37.52 25.40
C SER A 54 12.95 -37.19 26.59
N SER A 55 14.22 -37.62 26.57
CA SER A 55 15.19 -37.28 27.61
C SER A 55 15.59 -35.79 27.62
N ARG A 56 15.34 -35.06 26.52
CA ARG A 56 15.58 -33.61 26.42
C ARG A 56 14.36 -32.76 26.79
N LYS A 57 13.18 -33.36 26.98
CA LYS A 57 11.98 -32.61 27.38
C LYS A 57 12.11 -32.22 28.84
N GLN A 58 12.07 -30.92 29.11
CA GLN A 58 11.89 -30.41 30.47
C GLN A 58 10.44 -29.93 30.62
N PRO A 59 9.60 -30.63 31.40
CA PRO A 59 8.23 -30.20 31.61
C PRO A 59 8.21 -28.85 32.34
N CYS A 60 7.45 -27.89 31.81
CA CYS A 60 7.22 -26.61 32.48
C CYS A 60 6.16 -26.81 33.55
N THR A 61 6.46 -26.45 34.79
CA THR A 61 5.49 -26.41 35.89
C THR A 61 4.44 -25.32 35.61
N PRO A 62 3.23 -25.43 36.20
CA PRO A 62 2.22 -24.36 36.11
C PRO A 62 2.82 -23.00 36.50
N GLY A 63 2.52 -21.95 35.73
CA GLY A 63 3.05 -20.60 35.93
C GLY A 63 4.42 -20.35 35.28
N THR A 64 4.98 -21.33 34.55
CA THR A 64 6.27 -21.18 33.85
C THR A 64 6.16 -21.43 32.35
N LEU A 65 7.05 -20.78 31.60
CA LEU A 65 7.29 -21.03 30.18
C LEU A 65 8.74 -21.45 29.97
N TYR A 66 9.02 -22.21 28.90
CA TYR A 66 10.38 -22.62 28.58
C TYR A 66 11.14 -21.45 27.94
N CYS A 67 12.26 -21.05 28.56
CA CYS A 67 13.16 -20.06 27.98
C CYS A 67 14.25 -20.76 27.15
N PHE A 68 14.31 -20.48 25.84
CA PHE A 68 15.32 -21.03 24.94
C PHE A 68 16.75 -20.53 25.24
N ARG A 69 16.89 -19.33 25.81
CA ARG A 69 18.20 -18.77 26.18
C ARG A 69 18.72 -19.33 27.50
N CYS A 70 17.86 -19.52 28.49
CA CYS A 70 18.21 -20.11 29.78
C CYS A 70 18.16 -21.64 29.80
N CYS A 71 17.73 -22.28 28.71
CA CYS A 71 17.51 -23.71 28.59
C CYS A 71 16.78 -24.33 29.80
N SER A 72 15.81 -23.61 30.36
CA SER A 72 15.06 -24.03 31.56
C SER A 72 13.67 -23.38 31.62
N PRO A 73 12.68 -24.00 32.30
CA PRO A 73 11.41 -23.36 32.63
C PRO A 73 11.63 -22.13 33.52
N ARG A 74 10.99 -21.01 33.19
CA ARG A 74 11.11 -19.72 33.89
C ARG A 74 9.76 -19.05 34.04
N ALA A 75 9.63 -18.24 35.10
CA ALA A 75 8.44 -17.44 35.29
C ALA A 75 8.44 -16.24 34.32
N PRO A 76 7.24 -15.77 33.91
CA PRO A 76 7.09 -14.48 33.25
C PRO A 76 7.60 -13.33 34.13
N ALA A 77 8.32 -12.39 33.54
CA ALA A 77 8.70 -11.16 34.21
C ALA A 77 7.44 -10.43 34.72
N LEU A 78 7.45 -10.07 36.01
CA LEU A 78 6.33 -9.39 36.70
C LEU A 78 4.99 -10.15 36.64
N GLY A 79 5.00 -11.46 36.32
CA GLY A 79 3.79 -12.26 36.19
C GLY A 79 2.88 -11.82 35.03
N MET A 80 3.40 -11.09 34.04
CA MET A 80 2.63 -10.60 32.89
C MET A 80 2.77 -11.52 31.68
N VAL A 81 1.64 -11.84 31.04
CA VAL A 81 1.58 -12.72 29.87
C VAL A 81 0.59 -12.18 28.84
N ASP A 82 0.99 -12.09 27.58
CA ASP A 82 0.12 -11.71 26.48
C ASP A 82 -0.43 -12.96 25.78
N PHE A 83 -1.74 -13.03 25.61
CA PHE A 83 -2.38 -14.02 24.75
C PHE A 83 -2.62 -13.43 23.35
N VAL A 84 -2.02 -14.06 22.34
CA VAL A 84 -2.18 -13.70 20.92
C VAL A 84 -3.06 -14.76 20.25
N PRO A 85 -4.30 -14.43 19.82
CA PRO A 85 -5.20 -15.37 19.17
C PRO A 85 -4.66 -15.77 17.78
N MET A 86 -4.71 -17.08 17.45
CA MET A 86 -4.31 -17.59 16.14
C MET A 86 -5.46 -18.26 15.38
N ARG A 87 -6.34 -18.97 16.10
CA ARG A 87 -7.56 -19.60 15.58
C ARG A 87 -8.66 -19.47 16.64
N PRO A 88 -9.95 -19.62 16.30
CA PRO A 88 -11.01 -19.65 17.30
C PRO A 88 -10.69 -20.66 18.42
N GLY A 89 -10.61 -20.17 19.67
CA GLY A 89 -10.32 -20.97 20.86
C GLY A 89 -8.86 -21.42 21.07
N SER A 90 -7.90 -20.99 20.24
CA SER A 90 -6.47 -21.30 20.45
C SER A 90 -5.53 -20.15 20.06
N GLY A 91 -4.46 -19.99 20.83
CA GLY A 91 -3.49 -18.93 20.63
C GLY A 91 -2.14 -19.23 21.25
N ASN A 92 -1.26 -18.24 21.20
CA ASN A 92 0.05 -18.30 21.81
C ASN A 92 0.12 -17.35 23.00
N LEU A 93 0.59 -17.84 24.14
CA LEU A 93 1.10 -17.03 25.23
C LEU A 93 2.48 -16.50 24.86
N ARG A 94 2.70 -15.21 25.09
CA ARG A 94 3.96 -14.50 24.90
C ARG A 94 4.29 -13.81 26.22
N ALA A 95 5.50 -14.03 26.73
CA ALA A 95 5.95 -13.45 28.00
C ALA A 95 7.46 -13.22 27.96
N LEU A 96 7.97 -12.28 28.77
CA LEU A 96 9.41 -12.09 28.93
C LEU A 96 9.93 -13.02 30.03
N CYS A 97 11.10 -13.61 29.83
CA CYS A 97 11.80 -14.38 30.87
C CYS A 97 12.23 -13.45 32.01
N GLU A 98 11.90 -13.77 33.26
CA GLU A 98 12.30 -13.00 34.45
C GLU A 98 13.82 -12.78 34.60
N ARG A 99 14.65 -13.63 33.97
CA ARG A 99 16.10 -13.63 34.16
C ARG A 99 16.89 -13.01 33.00
N CYS A 100 16.48 -13.29 31.77
CA CYS A 100 17.25 -12.92 30.57
C CYS A 100 16.43 -12.13 29.56
N GLU A 101 15.20 -11.76 29.93
CA GLU A 101 14.27 -10.90 29.19
C GLU A 101 13.96 -11.41 27.77
N THR A 102 14.35 -12.65 27.46
CA THR A 102 14.07 -13.27 26.18
C THR A 102 12.60 -13.62 26.10
N ILE A 103 11.99 -13.36 24.96
CA ILE A 103 10.59 -13.69 24.72
C ILE A 103 10.42 -15.21 24.74
N MET A 104 9.50 -15.65 25.58
CA MET A 104 9.07 -17.04 25.72
C MET A 104 7.71 -17.20 25.05
N HIS A 105 7.51 -18.35 24.39
CA HIS A 105 6.27 -18.68 23.72
C HIS A 105 5.71 -20.00 24.22
N ARG A 106 4.39 -20.08 24.41
CA ARG A 106 3.69 -21.32 24.71
C ARG A 106 2.34 -21.37 24.01
N ARG A 107 2.09 -22.43 23.26
CA ARG A 107 0.80 -22.63 22.60
C ARG A 107 -0.21 -23.20 23.58
N VAL A 108 -1.40 -22.60 23.63
CA VAL A 108 -2.47 -22.98 24.58
C VAL A 108 -3.84 -22.86 23.95
N ARG A 109 -4.80 -23.61 24.49
CA ARG A 109 -6.23 -23.34 24.27
C ARG A 109 -6.68 -22.30 25.27
N GLU A 110 -7.63 -21.47 24.88
CA GLU A 110 -8.13 -20.37 25.71
C GLU A 110 -8.70 -20.86 27.05
N ALA A 111 -9.44 -21.97 27.03
CA ALA A 111 -10.01 -22.60 28.22
C ALA A 111 -8.95 -23.10 29.22
N ASP A 112 -7.74 -23.43 28.76
CA ASP A 112 -6.69 -24.02 29.59
C ASP A 112 -5.74 -22.96 30.21
N ILE A 113 -5.91 -21.68 29.86
CA ILE A 113 -5.00 -20.60 30.29
C ILE A 113 -4.94 -20.50 31.82
N ALA A 114 -6.09 -20.55 32.50
CA ALA A 114 -6.15 -20.44 33.95
C ALA A 114 -5.43 -21.58 34.68
N ALA A 115 -5.45 -22.79 34.12
CA ALA A 115 -4.73 -23.95 34.67
C ALA A 115 -3.23 -23.90 34.36
N ILE A 116 -2.86 -23.34 33.21
CA ILE A 116 -1.47 -23.29 32.73
C ILE A 116 -0.67 -22.15 33.39
N MET A 117 -1.28 -20.99 33.59
CA MET A 117 -0.65 -19.79 34.17
C MET A 117 -1.42 -19.29 35.43
N PRO A 118 -1.48 -20.08 36.52
CA PRO A 118 -2.09 -19.62 37.77
C PRO A 118 -1.32 -18.44 38.36
N GLY A 119 -2.04 -17.40 38.80
CA GLY A 119 -1.44 -16.23 39.47
C GLY A 119 -0.71 -15.23 38.55
N CYS A 120 -0.80 -15.39 37.23
CA CYS A 120 -0.29 -14.42 36.25
C CYS A 120 -1.41 -13.55 35.68
N THR A 121 -1.11 -12.28 35.43
CA THR A 121 -2.02 -11.35 34.74
C THR A 121 -1.93 -11.60 33.24
N VAL A 122 -3.02 -12.08 32.64
CA VAL A 122 -3.09 -12.37 31.21
C VAL A 122 -3.74 -11.19 30.47
N GLN A 123 -3.01 -10.60 29.54
CA GLN A 123 -3.50 -9.56 28.65
C GLN A 123 -3.90 -10.16 27.31
N PHE A 124 -5.12 -9.90 26.84
CA PHE A 124 -5.58 -10.37 25.55
C PHE A 124 -5.20 -9.34 24.49
N ALA A 125 -4.18 -9.65 23.68
CA ALA A 125 -3.81 -8.81 22.56
C ALA A 125 -4.91 -8.88 21.50
N GLN A 126 -5.59 -7.76 21.24
CA GLN A 126 -6.46 -7.66 20.07
C GLN A 126 -5.60 -7.93 18.83
N GLY A 127 -5.95 -8.98 18.07
CA GLY A 127 -5.29 -9.24 16.80
C GLY A 127 -5.39 -7.99 15.93
N GLN A 128 -4.31 -7.62 15.25
CA GLN A 128 -4.37 -6.52 14.29
C GLN A 128 -5.53 -6.79 13.32
N PRO A 129 -6.37 -5.78 13.02
CA PRO A 129 -7.37 -5.92 11.99
C PRO A 129 -6.62 -6.28 10.71
N ARG A 130 -6.82 -7.51 10.23
CA ARG A 130 -6.42 -7.82 8.86
C ARG A 130 -7.26 -6.89 8.00
N LEU A 131 -6.66 -6.25 6.99
CA LEU A 131 -7.41 -5.70 5.88
C LEU A 131 -8.36 -6.79 5.41
N SER A 132 -9.63 -6.65 5.78
CA SER A 132 -10.66 -7.60 5.40
C SER A 132 -10.79 -7.44 3.90
N GLY A 133 -10.24 -8.39 3.15
CA GLY A 133 -10.58 -8.56 1.74
C GLY A 133 -12.10 -8.59 1.65
N GLN A 134 -12.64 -7.75 0.76
CA GLN A 134 -14.07 -7.66 0.47
C GLN A 134 -14.73 -9.05 0.46
N THR A 135 -15.91 -9.14 1.05
CA THR A 135 -16.77 -10.34 1.05
C THR A 135 -17.43 -10.61 -0.30
N ALA A 136 -17.09 -9.87 -1.35
CA ALA A 136 -17.52 -10.17 -2.71
C ALA A 136 -16.29 -10.20 -3.63
N PRO A 137 -16.01 -11.31 -4.32
CA PRO A 137 -15.10 -11.26 -5.45
C PRO A 137 -15.62 -10.23 -6.46
N SER A 138 -14.73 -9.41 -7.02
CA SER A 138 -15.06 -8.63 -8.21
C SER A 138 -15.54 -9.58 -9.31
N LEU A 139 -16.49 -9.11 -10.11
CA LEU A 139 -17.36 -9.84 -11.05
C LEU A 139 -16.67 -10.73 -12.12
N ASN A 140 -15.36 -10.96 -12.05
CA ASN A 140 -14.56 -11.66 -13.06
C ASN A 140 -13.96 -12.99 -12.60
N CYS A 141 -14.54 -13.65 -11.59
CA CYS A 141 -14.17 -15.02 -11.25
C CYS A 141 -15.09 -16.02 -11.98
N ASP A 142 -14.54 -16.65 -13.02
CA ASP A 142 -14.99 -17.88 -13.70
C ASP A 142 -16.50 -18.14 -13.74
N PHE A 143 -17.08 -17.99 -14.94
CA PHE A 143 -18.38 -18.54 -15.29
C PHE A 143 -18.37 -20.07 -15.20
N LYS A 144 -18.46 -20.64 -13.99
CA LYS A 144 -19.15 -21.92 -13.83
C LYS A 144 -20.59 -21.64 -14.25
N ARG A 145 -20.97 -22.08 -15.46
CA ARG A 145 -22.37 -22.15 -15.89
C ARG A 145 -23.10 -23.08 -14.92
N GLN A 146 -23.56 -22.54 -13.79
CA GLN A 146 -24.54 -23.22 -12.97
C GLN A 146 -25.84 -23.18 -13.77
N GLY A 147 -26.20 -24.33 -14.34
CA GLY A 147 -27.56 -24.54 -14.83
C GLY A 147 -28.50 -24.30 -13.66
N TYR A 148 -29.51 -23.47 -13.88
CA TYR A 148 -30.55 -23.22 -12.89
C TYR A 148 -31.48 -24.45 -12.82
N GLY A 149 -32.02 -24.75 -11.64
CA GLY A 149 -32.87 -25.94 -11.43
C GLY A 149 -34.21 -25.90 -12.21
N PRO A 150 -34.93 -27.03 -12.29
CA PRO A 150 -36.15 -27.16 -13.10
C PRO A 150 -37.26 -26.18 -12.71
N GLU A 151 -37.44 -25.86 -11.42
CA GLU A 151 -38.41 -24.84 -10.98
C GLU A 151 -38.06 -23.44 -11.46
N GLN A 152 -36.77 -23.10 -11.45
CA GLN A 152 -36.30 -21.82 -11.97
C GLN A 152 -36.40 -21.77 -13.50
N HIS A 153 -36.30 -22.91 -14.19
CA HIS A 153 -36.51 -23.00 -15.63
C HIS A 153 -37.95 -22.68 -16.01
N ALA A 154 -38.95 -23.28 -15.34
CA ALA A 154 -40.35 -22.97 -15.58
C ALA A 154 -40.65 -21.47 -15.40
N LYS A 155 -40.12 -20.85 -14.33
CA LYS A 155 -40.24 -19.39 -14.13
C LYS A 155 -39.58 -18.58 -15.24
N ASN A 156 -38.41 -18.99 -15.70
CA ASN A 156 -37.71 -18.29 -16.78
C ASN A 156 -38.46 -18.40 -18.13
N GLU A 157 -39.16 -19.51 -18.37
CA GLU A 157 -40.03 -19.67 -19.54
C GLU A 157 -41.28 -18.78 -19.45
N GLU A 158 -41.93 -18.73 -18.28
CA GLU A 158 -43.05 -17.81 -18.01
C GLU A 158 -42.64 -16.33 -18.21
N GLU A 159 -41.44 -15.96 -17.77
CA GLU A 159 -40.89 -14.61 -17.94
C GLU A 159 -40.30 -14.32 -19.33
N ASN A 160 -40.44 -15.26 -20.29
CA ASN A 160 -39.91 -15.16 -21.66
C ASN A 160 -38.39 -14.88 -21.72
N LEU A 161 -37.64 -15.40 -20.74
CA LEU A 161 -36.18 -15.26 -20.65
C LEU A 161 -35.44 -16.40 -21.38
N VAL A 162 -36.15 -17.41 -21.86
CA VAL A 162 -35.60 -18.59 -22.54
C VAL A 162 -35.78 -18.45 -24.06
N TRP A 163 -34.74 -18.74 -24.83
CA TRP A 163 -34.77 -18.70 -26.29
C TRP A 163 -34.27 -20.01 -26.90
N TRP A 164 -35.14 -20.67 -27.65
CA TRP A 164 -34.91 -21.98 -28.26
C TRP A 164 -34.41 -21.92 -29.71
N GLY A 165 -33.74 -20.82 -30.09
CA GLY A 165 -33.28 -20.59 -31.47
C GLY A 165 -34.39 -20.01 -32.36
N LYS A 166 -34.08 -19.78 -33.64
CA LYS A 166 -35.05 -19.25 -34.62
C LYS A 166 -36.18 -20.25 -34.92
N ASP A 167 -35.83 -21.53 -34.99
CA ASP A 167 -36.76 -22.62 -35.37
C ASP A 167 -37.34 -23.36 -34.15
N GLY A 168 -36.97 -22.95 -32.92
CA GLY A 168 -37.47 -23.55 -31.68
C GLY A 168 -36.91 -24.94 -31.33
N LEU A 169 -36.03 -25.50 -32.17
CA LEU A 169 -35.53 -26.88 -32.06
C LEU A 169 -34.15 -26.99 -31.39
N ALA A 170 -33.61 -25.91 -30.80
CA ALA A 170 -32.30 -25.95 -30.19
C ALA A 170 -32.27 -26.92 -28.98
N THR A 171 -31.30 -27.83 -28.92
CA THR A 171 -31.15 -28.77 -27.79
C THR A 171 -30.68 -28.09 -26.51
N THR A 172 -30.15 -26.87 -26.59
CA THR A 172 -29.77 -26.05 -25.43
C THR A 172 -30.36 -24.65 -25.60
N PRO A 173 -31.18 -24.16 -24.66
CA PRO A 173 -31.75 -22.83 -24.77
C PRO A 173 -30.69 -21.76 -24.44
N ASN A 174 -30.80 -20.62 -25.12
CA ASN A 174 -30.06 -19.40 -24.78
C ASN A 174 -30.89 -18.51 -23.86
N PHE A 175 -30.23 -17.79 -22.95
CA PHE A 175 -30.91 -16.90 -22.02
C PHE A 175 -30.98 -15.47 -22.57
N LYS A 176 -32.19 -14.92 -22.73
CA LYS A 176 -32.43 -13.53 -23.13
C LYS A 176 -32.13 -12.61 -21.95
N ARG A 177 -31.25 -11.63 -22.15
CA ARG A 177 -30.97 -10.58 -21.16
C ARG A 177 -31.58 -9.26 -21.66
N TYR A 178 -32.69 -8.85 -21.05
CA TYR A 178 -33.33 -7.58 -21.39
C TYR A 178 -32.59 -6.41 -20.76
N ARG A 179 -32.33 -5.36 -21.54
CA ARG A 179 -31.57 -4.17 -21.12
C ARG A 179 -32.10 -3.55 -19.81
N HIS A 180 -33.43 -3.49 -19.65
CA HIS A 180 -34.09 -2.92 -18.48
C HIS A 180 -34.04 -3.81 -17.23
N LYS A 181 -33.76 -5.12 -17.36
CA LYS A 181 -33.62 -6.06 -16.23
C LYS A 181 -32.18 -6.18 -15.72
N LEU A 182 -31.19 -5.56 -16.39
CA LEU A 182 -29.80 -5.57 -15.96
C LEU A 182 -29.57 -4.52 -14.87
N LYS A 183 -28.98 -4.92 -13.73
CA LYS A 183 -28.52 -3.98 -12.69
C LYS A 183 -27.53 -2.98 -13.34
N GLY A 184 -27.80 -1.68 -13.23
CA GLY A 184 -26.96 -0.62 -13.79
C GLY A 184 -27.35 -0.10 -15.19
N GLY A 185 -28.61 -0.23 -15.63
CA GLY A 185 -29.11 0.47 -16.83
C GLY A 185 -28.70 -0.15 -18.18
N GLY A 186 -28.27 -1.42 -18.17
CA GLY A 186 -27.97 -2.14 -19.41
C GLY A 186 -26.56 -1.93 -19.98
N GLY A 187 -25.60 -1.58 -19.13
CA GLY A 187 -24.19 -1.64 -19.48
C GLY A 187 -23.74 -3.08 -19.80
N VAL A 188 -22.86 -3.21 -20.79
CA VAL A 188 -22.18 -4.47 -21.09
C VAL A 188 -21.13 -4.71 -20.01
N VAL A 189 -20.98 -5.94 -19.53
CA VAL A 189 -19.88 -6.30 -18.62
C VAL A 189 -18.57 -6.08 -19.38
N PRO A 190 -17.65 -5.23 -18.89
CA PRO A 190 -16.38 -4.99 -19.57
C PRO A 190 -15.64 -6.30 -19.80
N GLY A 191 -15.19 -6.54 -21.04
CA GLY A 191 -14.33 -7.68 -21.36
C GLY A 191 -12.95 -7.53 -20.73
N THR A 192 -12.17 -8.62 -20.71
CA THR A 192 -10.79 -8.62 -20.18
C THR A 192 -9.79 -7.88 -21.06
N TRP A 193 -10.16 -7.58 -22.31
CA TRP A 193 -9.37 -6.85 -23.27
C TRP A 193 -10.10 -5.57 -23.68
N TRP A 194 -9.44 -4.42 -23.58
CA TRP A 194 -9.97 -3.13 -24.00
C TRP A 194 -9.19 -2.66 -25.22
N ASP A 195 -9.87 -2.51 -26.35
CA ASP A 195 -9.27 -1.99 -27.57
C ASP A 195 -9.13 -0.45 -27.51
N TRP A 196 -8.45 0.09 -28.51
CA TRP A 196 -8.17 1.52 -28.62
C TRP A 196 -9.43 2.35 -28.94
N GLU A 197 -10.47 1.76 -29.51
CA GLU A 197 -11.75 2.44 -29.74
C GLU A 197 -12.49 2.64 -28.42
N PHE A 198 -12.41 1.65 -27.53
CA PHE A 198 -13.06 1.64 -26.23
C PHE A 198 -12.31 2.45 -25.16
N ALA A 199 -10.98 2.34 -25.11
CA ALA A 199 -10.13 2.91 -24.05
C ALA A 199 -9.17 4.02 -24.54
N SER A 200 -9.26 4.42 -25.81
CA SER A 200 -8.35 5.37 -26.47
C SER A 200 -6.91 4.85 -26.61
N HIS A 201 -6.02 5.70 -27.14
CA HIS A 201 -4.64 5.37 -27.46
C HIS A 201 -3.66 6.48 -27.07
N THR A 202 -2.37 6.16 -27.04
CA THR A 202 -1.30 7.06 -26.57
C THR A 202 -1.24 8.40 -27.30
N ASP A 203 -1.48 8.43 -28.62
CA ASP A 203 -1.46 9.70 -29.36
C ASP A 203 -2.56 10.67 -28.96
N ALA A 204 -3.73 10.17 -28.58
CA ALA A 204 -4.82 11.01 -28.09
C ALA A 204 -4.47 11.58 -26.71
N ALA A 205 -3.91 10.74 -25.83
CA ALA A 205 -3.44 11.16 -24.51
C ALA A 205 -2.38 12.27 -24.60
N LYS A 206 -1.43 12.16 -25.54
CA LYS A 206 -0.42 13.21 -25.79
C LYS A 206 -1.04 14.52 -26.26
N LYS A 207 -2.01 14.46 -27.18
CA LYS A 207 -2.72 15.65 -27.67
C LYS A 207 -3.50 16.34 -26.55
N GLU A 208 -4.19 15.56 -25.72
CA GLU A 208 -4.93 16.08 -24.56
C GLU A 208 -3.98 16.78 -23.58
N LEU A 209 -2.88 16.14 -23.19
CA LEU A 209 -1.90 16.74 -22.28
C LEU A 209 -1.33 18.05 -22.85
N ARG A 210 -0.99 18.08 -24.15
CA ARG A 210 -0.52 19.29 -24.82
C ARG A 210 -1.59 20.38 -24.86
N SER A 211 -2.86 20.03 -24.98
CA SER A 211 -3.95 21.03 -24.95
C SER A 211 -4.13 21.66 -23.57
N ILE A 212 -3.81 20.92 -22.50
CA ILE A 212 -3.91 21.42 -21.12
C ILE A 212 -2.69 22.29 -20.77
N LEU A 213 -1.50 21.93 -21.24
CA LEU A 213 -0.21 22.52 -20.85
C LEU A 213 0.56 23.11 -22.05
N SER A 214 -0.14 23.71 -23.01
CA SER A 214 0.42 24.14 -24.30
C SER A 214 1.56 25.16 -24.22
N ASP A 215 1.56 25.96 -23.17
CA ASP A 215 2.53 27.03 -22.85
C ASP A 215 3.73 26.53 -22.04
N ILE A 216 3.57 25.43 -21.29
CA ILE A 216 4.60 24.88 -20.40
C ILE A 216 5.35 23.71 -21.04
N LEU A 217 4.65 22.88 -21.82
CA LEU A 217 5.24 21.70 -22.44
C LEU A 217 5.90 22.05 -23.78
N PRO A 218 7.21 21.77 -23.94
CA PRO A 218 7.87 21.80 -25.24
C PRO A 218 7.17 20.85 -26.23
N GLN A 219 7.13 21.21 -27.52
CA GLN A 219 6.48 20.37 -28.55
C GLN A 219 7.11 18.95 -28.64
N ASP A 220 8.39 18.85 -28.32
CA ASP A 220 9.23 17.65 -28.30
C ASP A 220 9.22 16.89 -26.96
N ALA A 221 8.40 17.30 -25.98
CA ALA A 221 8.29 16.60 -24.71
C ALA A 221 7.99 15.09 -24.91
N THR A 222 8.84 14.25 -24.33
CA THR A 222 8.83 12.78 -24.50
C THR A 222 7.84 12.06 -23.58
N ILE A 223 7.01 12.80 -22.85
CA ILE A 223 6.06 12.25 -21.88
C ILE A 223 4.97 11.45 -22.61
N THR A 224 4.69 10.26 -22.11
CA THR A 224 3.66 9.35 -22.62
C THR A 224 2.54 9.18 -21.59
N PRO A 225 1.63 10.16 -21.48
CA PRO A 225 0.53 10.08 -20.52
C PRO A 225 -0.35 8.87 -20.83
N LYS A 226 -0.95 8.28 -19.79
CA LYS A 226 -2.02 7.31 -19.98
C LYS A 226 -3.27 8.02 -20.53
N PRO A 227 -4.04 7.40 -21.46
CA PRO A 227 -5.28 8.00 -21.95
C PRO A 227 -6.29 8.24 -20.83
N LEU A 228 -6.94 9.40 -20.83
CA LEU A 228 -7.96 9.76 -19.83
C LEU A 228 -9.12 8.75 -19.84
N THR A 229 -9.62 8.43 -21.03
CA THR A 229 -10.72 7.49 -21.24
C THR A 229 -10.44 6.13 -20.59
N LEU A 230 -9.22 5.61 -20.72
CA LEU A 230 -8.81 4.37 -20.07
C LEU A 230 -9.02 4.44 -18.56
N ILE A 231 -8.54 5.51 -17.90
CA ILE A 231 -8.62 5.64 -16.45
C ILE A 231 -10.06 5.92 -15.98
N GLU A 232 -10.84 6.70 -16.74
CA GLU A 232 -12.27 6.89 -16.45
C GLU A 232 -13.04 5.56 -16.44
N ARG A 233 -12.72 4.64 -17.37
CA ARG A 233 -13.32 3.30 -17.37
C ARG A 233 -12.92 2.49 -16.14
N VAL A 234 -11.65 2.56 -15.73
CA VAL A 234 -11.18 1.90 -14.51
C VAL A 234 -11.97 2.42 -13.30
N ILE A 235 -12.09 3.75 -13.15
CA ILE A 235 -12.85 4.37 -12.06
C ILE A 235 -14.32 3.94 -12.10
N GLN A 236 -14.95 3.96 -13.28
CA GLN A 236 -16.34 3.55 -13.45
C GLN A 236 -16.61 2.12 -13.00
N VAL A 237 -15.66 1.20 -13.21
CA VAL A 237 -15.83 -0.23 -12.89
C VAL A 237 -15.42 -0.54 -11.46
N ALA A 238 -14.41 0.16 -10.92
CA ALA A 238 -13.75 -0.21 -9.68
C ALA A 238 -14.18 0.62 -8.45
N THR A 239 -14.93 1.72 -8.64
CA THR A 239 -15.20 2.69 -7.55
C THR A 239 -16.67 3.03 -7.40
N ASP A 240 -17.09 3.22 -6.15
CA ASP A 240 -18.33 3.89 -5.78
C ASP A 240 -18.16 5.42 -5.80
N GLN A 241 -19.24 6.17 -5.55
CA GLN A 241 -19.25 7.63 -5.63
C GLN A 241 -18.46 8.35 -4.54
N ASP A 242 -18.05 7.69 -3.46
CA ASP A 242 -17.32 8.27 -2.32
C ASP A 242 -15.93 7.65 -2.10
N ALA A 243 -15.46 6.86 -3.07
CA ALA A 243 -14.22 6.11 -2.99
C ALA A 243 -12.96 7.01 -2.85
N LEU A 244 -11.94 6.47 -2.19
CA LEU A 244 -10.59 7.03 -2.18
C LEU A 244 -9.71 6.28 -3.18
N VAL A 245 -9.19 6.99 -4.19
CA VAL A 245 -8.36 6.44 -5.27
C VAL A 245 -6.90 6.78 -5.01
N LEU A 246 -6.04 5.77 -4.89
CA LEU A 246 -4.59 5.95 -4.77
C LEU A 246 -3.91 5.62 -6.10
N ASP A 247 -3.10 6.55 -6.58
CA ASP A 247 -2.16 6.31 -7.67
C ASP A 247 -0.73 6.61 -7.18
N SER A 248 0.02 5.54 -6.91
CA SER A 248 1.40 5.65 -6.41
C SER A 248 2.43 5.97 -7.49
N PHE A 249 2.00 6.08 -8.76
CA PHE A 249 2.85 6.41 -9.91
C PHE A 249 2.10 7.37 -10.84
N ALA A 250 1.80 8.56 -10.30
CA ALA A 250 0.87 9.50 -10.89
C ALA A 250 1.27 9.95 -12.31
N GLY A 251 2.58 10.02 -12.59
CA GLY A 251 3.12 10.47 -13.87
C GLY A 251 2.56 11.84 -14.21
N SER A 252 1.85 11.94 -15.34
CA SER A 252 1.22 13.20 -15.75
C SER A 252 -0.02 13.59 -14.93
N GLY A 253 -0.50 12.79 -13.98
CA GLY A 253 -1.69 13.11 -13.17
C GLY A 253 -3.01 12.76 -13.86
N THR A 254 -3.02 11.77 -14.76
CA THR A 254 -4.25 11.35 -15.49
C THR A 254 -5.33 10.84 -14.53
N THR A 255 -4.93 10.15 -13.45
CA THR A 255 -5.88 9.57 -12.48
C THR A 255 -6.69 10.63 -11.74
N ALA A 256 -6.06 11.72 -11.27
CA ALA A 256 -6.78 12.82 -10.66
C ALA A 256 -7.75 13.49 -11.64
N HIS A 257 -7.34 13.70 -12.90
CA HIS A 257 -8.23 14.23 -13.93
C HIS A 257 -9.46 13.32 -14.10
N ALA A 258 -9.28 12.01 -14.22
CA ALA A 258 -10.37 11.06 -14.37
C ALA A 258 -11.32 11.03 -13.15
N VAL A 259 -10.79 11.18 -11.93
CA VAL A 259 -11.61 11.27 -10.71
C VAL A 259 -12.46 12.54 -10.70
N LEU A 260 -11.87 13.70 -11.03
CA LEU A 260 -12.58 14.97 -11.12
C LEU A 260 -13.67 14.93 -12.21
N ALA A 261 -13.35 14.35 -13.37
CA ALA A 261 -14.31 14.19 -14.47
C ALA A 261 -15.47 13.26 -14.10
N ALA A 262 -15.19 12.18 -13.36
CA ALA A 262 -16.23 11.29 -12.86
C ALA A 262 -17.16 12.03 -11.88
N ASN A 263 -16.60 12.75 -10.89
CA ASN A 263 -17.39 13.52 -9.93
C ASN A 263 -18.23 14.62 -10.60
N ALA A 264 -17.67 15.34 -11.57
CA ALA A 264 -18.40 16.36 -12.33
C ALA A 264 -19.56 15.74 -13.16
N ARG A 265 -19.38 14.51 -13.64
CA ARG A 265 -20.37 13.80 -14.46
C ARG A 265 -21.53 13.22 -13.63
N ASP A 266 -21.23 12.62 -12.49
CA ASP A 266 -22.20 11.85 -11.70
C ASP A 266 -22.57 12.48 -10.34
N GLY A 267 -22.02 13.64 -10.01
CA GLY A 267 -22.23 14.32 -8.73
C GLY A 267 -21.56 13.63 -7.54
N GLY A 268 -20.62 12.71 -7.79
CA GLY A 268 -19.90 11.98 -6.77
C GLY A 268 -18.93 12.84 -5.95
N ASN A 269 -18.42 12.24 -4.87
CA ASN A 269 -17.46 12.81 -3.94
C ASN A 269 -16.21 11.92 -3.78
N ARG A 270 -15.72 11.36 -4.89
CA ARG A 270 -14.49 10.55 -4.90
C ARG A 270 -13.30 11.44 -4.58
N ARG A 271 -12.36 10.90 -3.80
CA ARG A 271 -11.11 11.57 -3.42
C ARG A 271 -9.94 10.85 -4.06
N PHE A 272 -8.82 11.53 -4.22
CA PHE A 272 -7.61 10.94 -4.76
C PHE A 272 -6.37 11.26 -3.94
N ILE A 273 -5.39 10.36 -3.98
CA ILE A 273 -4.02 10.58 -3.52
C ILE A 273 -3.12 10.22 -4.70
N LEU A 274 -2.27 11.17 -5.10
CA LEU A 274 -1.26 10.97 -6.13
C LEU A 274 0.12 10.98 -5.47
N VAL A 275 0.97 10.04 -5.86
CA VAL A 275 2.40 10.04 -5.51
C VAL A 275 3.21 10.12 -6.80
N GLU A 276 4.14 11.07 -6.85
CA GLU A 276 5.09 11.25 -7.94
C GLU A 276 6.47 11.49 -7.33
N GLY A 277 7.48 10.78 -7.84
CA GLY A 277 8.85 10.82 -7.32
C GLY A 277 9.81 11.63 -8.19
N GLU A 278 9.39 12.02 -9.39
CA GLU A 278 10.21 12.77 -10.33
C GLU A 278 10.15 14.29 -10.10
N ASP A 279 11.19 15.00 -10.52
CA ASP A 279 11.33 16.46 -10.35
C ASP A 279 10.24 17.30 -11.03
N TYR A 280 9.44 16.67 -11.90
CA TYR A 280 8.38 17.32 -12.65
C TYR A 280 7.03 17.31 -11.94
N ALA A 281 6.94 16.73 -10.74
CA ALA A 281 5.68 16.59 -10.01
C ALA A 281 4.91 17.91 -9.91
N ASP A 282 5.57 19.01 -9.53
CA ASP A 282 4.90 20.32 -9.41
C ASP A 282 4.55 20.93 -10.78
N ARG A 283 5.55 21.02 -11.67
CA ARG A 283 5.42 21.70 -12.98
C ARG A 283 4.55 20.97 -14.00
N LEU A 284 4.35 19.66 -13.85
CA LEU A 284 3.59 18.83 -14.77
C LEU A 284 2.35 18.22 -14.10
N THR A 285 2.55 17.41 -13.06
CA THR A 285 1.49 16.60 -12.45
C THR A 285 0.50 17.48 -11.72
N ALA A 286 0.99 18.29 -10.78
CA ALA A 286 0.18 19.23 -10.02
C ALA A 286 -0.41 20.31 -10.93
N GLU A 287 0.38 20.84 -11.87
CA GLU A 287 -0.08 21.87 -12.80
C GLU A 287 -1.21 21.40 -13.73
N ARG A 288 -1.14 20.16 -14.26
CA ARG A 288 -2.27 19.56 -15.00
C ARG A 288 -3.53 19.54 -14.13
N VAL A 289 -3.41 19.13 -12.86
CA VAL A 289 -4.55 19.05 -11.95
C VAL A 289 -5.11 20.44 -11.63
N ARG A 290 -4.26 21.45 -11.39
CA ARG A 290 -4.69 22.85 -11.19
C ARG A 290 -5.52 23.36 -12.36
N ARG A 291 -5.06 23.13 -13.59
CA ARG A 291 -5.75 23.56 -14.82
C ARG A 291 -7.04 22.81 -15.06
N VAL A 292 -7.07 21.51 -14.79
CA VAL A 292 -8.31 20.72 -14.89
C VAL A 292 -9.35 21.19 -13.88
N ILE A 293 -8.94 21.57 -12.66
CA ILE A 293 -9.84 22.10 -11.63
C ILE A 293 -10.38 23.48 -12.00
N ASN A 294 -9.50 24.40 -12.41
CA ASN A 294 -9.84 25.82 -12.62
C ASN A 294 -10.34 26.14 -14.03
N GLY A 295 -10.10 25.25 -14.99
CA GLY A 295 -10.24 25.52 -16.41
C GLY A 295 -8.93 26.00 -17.03
N TYR A 296 -8.84 25.90 -18.35
CA TYR A 296 -7.65 26.30 -19.10
C TYR A 296 -8.01 26.78 -20.51
N ALA A 297 -7.16 27.63 -21.07
CA ALA A 297 -7.27 28.03 -22.47
C ALA A 297 -6.95 26.82 -23.36
N PHE A 298 -7.94 26.40 -24.15
CA PHE A 298 -7.78 25.38 -25.16
C PHE A 298 -7.43 26.06 -26.47
N THR A 299 -6.23 25.77 -26.97
CA THR A 299 -5.85 26.05 -28.35
C THR A 299 -5.82 24.73 -29.09
N GLY A 300 -6.78 24.50 -29.98
CA GLY A 300 -6.84 23.26 -30.75
C GLY A 300 -7.39 23.47 -32.14
N THR A 301 -6.99 22.58 -33.04
CA THR A 301 -7.47 22.57 -34.41
C THR A 301 -8.75 21.74 -34.49
N SER A 302 -9.90 22.41 -34.60
CA SER A 302 -11.18 21.81 -34.93
C SER A 302 -11.13 21.25 -36.36
N ARG A 303 -11.51 19.97 -36.53
CA ARG A 303 -11.53 19.29 -37.83
C ARG A 303 -12.96 18.99 -38.24
N GLU A 304 -13.38 19.49 -39.39
CA GLU A 304 -14.66 19.19 -40.02
C GLU A 304 -14.42 18.34 -41.28
N GLU A 305 -15.04 17.17 -41.39
CA GLU A 305 -14.95 16.32 -42.59
C GLU A 305 -15.86 16.88 -43.68
N LEU A 306 -15.26 17.50 -44.70
CA LEU A 306 -15.96 18.14 -45.81
C LEU A 306 -16.33 17.14 -46.91
N LEU A 307 -15.52 16.09 -47.08
CA LEU A 307 -15.75 15.05 -48.08
C LEU A 307 -15.12 13.73 -47.66
N ARG A 308 -15.86 12.64 -47.86
CA ARG A 308 -15.35 11.26 -47.86
C ARG A 308 -15.83 10.55 -49.12
N GLU A 309 -14.90 10.24 -50.02
CA GLU A 309 -15.21 9.55 -51.27
C GLU A 309 -14.34 8.29 -51.43
N PRO A 310 -14.92 7.08 -51.59
CA PRO A 310 -14.14 5.86 -51.76
C PRO A 310 -13.38 5.85 -53.09
N ILE A 311 -12.11 5.45 -53.04
CA ILE A 311 -11.23 5.36 -54.20
C ILE A 311 -11.43 3.99 -54.85
N THR A 312 -12.11 3.98 -55.99
CA THR A 312 -12.28 2.79 -56.84
C THR A 312 -11.49 2.96 -58.15
N PHE A 313 -11.16 1.85 -58.82
CA PHE A 313 -10.43 1.88 -60.10
C PHE A 313 -11.12 2.76 -61.16
N SER A 314 -12.46 2.77 -61.17
CA SER A 314 -13.26 3.61 -62.06
C SER A 314 -13.11 5.12 -61.77
N LYS A 315 -12.93 5.48 -60.49
CA LYS A 315 -12.73 6.88 -60.05
C LYS A 315 -11.30 7.36 -60.27
N LEU A 316 -10.31 6.47 -60.17
CA LEU A 316 -8.92 6.76 -60.56
C LEU A 316 -8.82 7.04 -62.06
N ARG A 317 -9.59 6.34 -62.89
CA ARG A 317 -9.66 6.59 -64.34
C ARG A 317 -10.23 7.98 -64.68
N ASN A 318 -11.11 8.50 -63.81
CA ASN A 318 -11.71 9.83 -63.90
C ASN A 318 -11.16 10.78 -62.81
N ALA A 319 -9.84 10.74 -62.58
CA ALA A 319 -9.19 11.53 -61.52
C ALA A 319 -9.47 13.04 -61.64
N ASN A 320 -9.61 13.57 -62.86
CA ASN A 320 -9.89 14.99 -63.10
C ASN A 320 -11.17 15.46 -62.40
N THR A 321 -12.25 14.68 -62.47
CA THR A 321 -13.52 15.03 -61.81
C THR A 321 -13.41 14.98 -60.29
N LEU A 322 -12.54 14.12 -59.76
CA LEU A 322 -12.28 14.04 -58.31
C LEU A 322 -11.48 15.27 -57.85
N LEU A 323 -10.50 15.71 -58.64
CA LEU A 323 -9.70 16.90 -58.39
C LEU A 323 -10.55 18.18 -58.46
N GLU A 324 -11.45 18.29 -59.45
CA GLU A 324 -12.39 19.41 -59.57
C GLU A 324 -13.30 19.53 -58.34
N LYS A 325 -13.78 18.41 -57.79
CA LYS A 325 -14.57 18.43 -56.53
C LYS A 325 -13.76 18.92 -55.34
N VAL A 326 -12.53 18.46 -55.19
CA VAL A 326 -11.63 18.91 -54.11
C VAL A 326 -11.35 20.41 -54.27
N GLN A 327 -11.10 20.86 -55.49
CA GLN A 327 -10.85 22.27 -55.80
C GLN A 327 -12.08 23.15 -55.57
N ALA A 328 -13.28 22.64 -55.88
CA ALA A 328 -14.54 23.32 -55.56
C ALA A 328 -14.73 23.48 -54.05
N ILE A 329 -14.43 22.45 -53.25
CA ILE A 329 -14.46 22.51 -51.78
C ILE A 329 -13.43 23.52 -51.26
N GLU A 330 -12.21 23.53 -51.82
CA GLU A 330 -11.21 24.53 -51.45
C GLU A 330 -11.65 25.96 -51.75
N THR A 331 -12.39 26.18 -52.83
CA THR A 331 -12.85 27.51 -53.23
C THR A 331 -14.06 27.96 -52.41
N LEU A 332 -15.01 27.06 -52.14
CA LEU A 332 -16.27 27.34 -51.44
C LEU A 332 -16.11 27.37 -49.91
N ASP A 333 -15.37 26.42 -49.37
CA ASP A 333 -15.22 26.23 -47.92
C ASP A 333 -13.85 26.69 -47.40
N GLY A 334 -12.88 26.98 -48.28
CA GLY A 334 -11.57 27.54 -47.93
C GLY A 334 -11.62 28.74 -46.99
N PRO A 335 -12.48 29.75 -47.22
CA PRO A 335 -12.59 30.90 -46.32
C PRO A 335 -13.10 30.59 -44.90
N LYS A 336 -13.66 29.39 -44.67
CA LYS A 336 -14.21 28.98 -43.36
C LYS A 336 -13.17 28.29 -42.47
N PHE A 337 -12.02 27.87 -43.00
CA PHE A 337 -11.03 27.08 -42.29
C PHE A 337 -9.63 27.67 -42.51
N ASP A 338 -8.77 27.56 -41.51
CA ASP A 338 -7.38 28.04 -41.62
C ASP A 338 -6.55 27.14 -42.54
N ARG A 339 -6.91 25.85 -42.62
CA ARG A 339 -6.28 24.88 -43.53
C ARG A 339 -7.28 23.84 -44.04
N ILE A 340 -7.09 23.35 -45.26
CA ILE A 340 -7.80 22.15 -45.77
C ILE A 340 -6.78 21.04 -46.00
N ALA A 341 -6.89 19.97 -45.20
CA ALA A 341 -6.06 18.78 -45.29
C ALA A 341 -6.74 17.70 -46.16
N LYS A 342 -5.96 17.04 -47.02
CA LYS A 342 -6.43 15.96 -47.90
C LYS A 342 -5.64 14.70 -47.57
N THR A 343 -6.34 13.64 -47.19
CA THR A 343 -5.70 12.38 -46.79
C THR A 343 -6.41 11.19 -47.43
N VAL A 344 -5.66 10.13 -47.72
CA VAL A 344 -6.22 8.85 -48.16
C VAL A 344 -6.06 7.85 -47.02
N ARG A 345 -7.17 7.40 -46.46
CA ARG A 345 -7.22 6.37 -45.40
C ARG A 345 -8.39 5.42 -45.66
N ASP A 346 -8.21 4.14 -45.33
CA ASP A 346 -9.22 3.09 -45.48
C ASP A 346 -9.83 2.99 -46.89
N GLY A 347 -9.02 3.24 -47.92
CA GLY A 347 -9.45 3.19 -49.31
C GLY A 347 -10.36 4.35 -49.73
N ALA A 348 -10.46 5.43 -48.95
CA ALA A 348 -11.22 6.63 -49.28
C ALA A 348 -10.36 7.90 -49.25
N LEU A 349 -10.65 8.85 -50.13
CA LEU A 349 -10.16 10.22 -50.05
C LEU A 349 -11.02 10.98 -49.04
N ILE A 350 -10.37 11.51 -48.01
CA ILE A 350 -10.98 12.30 -46.95
C ILE A 350 -10.41 13.72 -47.03
N VAL A 351 -11.30 14.71 -47.19
CA VAL A 351 -10.97 16.14 -47.14
C VAL A 351 -11.50 16.69 -45.83
N THR A 352 -10.62 17.28 -45.03
CA THR A 352 -10.97 17.87 -43.73
C THR A 352 -10.61 19.35 -43.69
N GLY A 353 -11.57 20.20 -43.34
CA GLY A 353 -11.34 21.59 -42.96
C GLY A 353 -10.80 21.64 -41.53
N GLU A 354 -9.74 22.38 -41.31
CA GLU A 354 -9.06 22.56 -40.03
C GLU A 354 -9.13 24.04 -39.63
N ARG A 355 -9.73 24.34 -38.47
CA ARG A 355 -9.82 25.69 -37.89
C ARG A 355 -9.17 25.70 -36.51
N ASP A 356 -8.28 26.64 -36.25
CA ASP A 356 -7.72 26.85 -34.92
C ASP A 356 -8.71 27.64 -34.07
N VAL A 357 -9.14 27.01 -32.98
CA VAL A 357 -10.11 27.56 -32.04
C VAL A 357 -9.40 27.88 -30.73
N ALA A 358 -9.58 29.11 -30.26
CA ALA A 358 -9.18 29.54 -28.93
C ALA A 358 -10.45 29.65 -28.07
N GLU A 359 -10.74 28.58 -27.32
CA GLU A 359 -11.87 28.52 -26.40
C GLU A 359 -11.37 28.26 -24.98
N THR A 360 -12.11 28.71 -23.96
CA THR A 360 -11.76 28.40 -22.56
C THR A 360 -12.54 27.17 -22.13
N THR A 361 -11.84 26.11 -21.78
CA THR A 361 -12.46 24.92 -21.18
C THR A 361 -12.83 25.24 -19.73
N PRO A 362 -14.10 25.08 -19.31
CA PRO A 362 -14.49 25.28 -17.92
C PRO A 362 -13.82 24.25 -17.02
N GLY A 363 -13.47 24.66 -15.80
CA GLY A 363 -12.90 23.76 -14.80
C GLY A 363 -13.91 22.72 -14.31
N LEU A 364 -13.40 21.55 -13.93
CA LEU A 364 -14.20 20.47 -13.35
C LEU A 364 -14.53 20.71 -11.86
N GLY A 365 -13.92 21.73 -11.25
CA GLY A 365 -14.03 22.00 -9.81
C GLY A 365 -13.22 21.01 -8.96
N GLY A 366 -13.35 21.14 -7.64
CA GLY A 366 -12.55 20.39 -6.66
C GLY A 366 -11.34 21.16 -6.14
N ALA A 367 -10.55 20.51 -5.30
CA ALA A 367 -9.32 21.07 -4.74
C ALA A 367 -8.36 19.93 -4.41
N PHE A 368 -7.07 20.25 -4.33
CA PHE A 368 -6.05 19.34 -3.84
C PHE A 368 -4.99 20.10 -3.05
N THR A 369 -4.27 19.36 -2.21
CA THR A 369 -3.08 19.86 -1.52
C THR A 369 -1.86 19.22 -2.15
N TYR A 370 -0.89 20.04 -2.53
CA TYR A 370 0.42 19.56 -2.96
C TYR A 370 1.34 19.52 -1.75
N CYS A 371 1.97 18.37 -1.52
CA CYS A 371 2.93 18.18 -0.44
C CYS A 371 4.23 17.64 -1.03
N GLU A 372 5.35 18.27 -0.69
CA GLU A 372 6.68 17.72 -0.94
C GLU A 372 7.12 16.94 0.31
N LEU A 373 7.54 15.70 0.12
CA LEU A 373 8.03 14.89 1.23
C LEU A 373 9.48 15.28 1.54
N GLY A 374 9.78 15.47 2.82
CA GLY A 374 11.15 15.68 3.28
C GLY A 374 12.04 14.44 3.12
N ALA A 375 13.30 14.57 3.52
CA ALA A 375 14.26 13.47 3.49
C ALA A 375 13.70 12.23 4.22
N ALA A 376 13.93 11.05 3.64
CA ALA A 376 13.47 9.79 4.22
C ALA A 376 14.07 9.59 5.62
N ILE A 377 13.21 9.31 6.60
CA ILE A 377 13.61 8.94 7.95
C ILE A 377 13.72 7.43 8.01
N GLU A 378 14.91 6.91 7.69
CA GLU A 378 15.21 5.49 7.75
C GLU A 378 15.50 5.08 9.20
N MET A 379 14.56 4.35 9.82
CA MET A 379 14.66 3.95 11.23
C MET A 379 15.93 3.13 11.50
N ASP A 380 16.34 2.28 10.56
CA ASP A 380 17.56 1.47 10.67
C ASP A 380 18.84 2.31 10.60
N ALA A 381 18.83 3.38 9.80
CA ALA A 381 19.95 4.31 9.65
C ALA A 381 20.13 5.16 10.91
N ILE A 382 19.02 5.58 11.52
CA ILE A 382 19.04 6.24 12.84
C ILE A 382 19.69 5.34 13.91
N LEU A 383 19.44 4.03 13.87
CA LEU A 383 20.02 3.06 14.81
C LEU A 383 21.54 2.85 14.59
N SER A 384 22.04 2.96 13.37
CA SER A 384 23.49 2.92 13.07
C SER A 384 24.18 4.27 13.30
N GLY A 385 23.41 5.35 13.39
CA GLY A 385 23.90 6.73 13.47
C GLY A 385 24.35 7.28 12.11
N GLU A 386 24.05 6.59 11.01
CA GLU A 386 24.24 7.08 9.65
C GLU A 386 22.94 7.75 9.21
N GLY A 387 22.96 9.04 8.81
CA GLY A 387 21.76 9.73 8.35
C GLY A 387 20.78 10.13 9.47
N LEU A 388 21.28 10.70 10.56
CA LEU A 388 20.44 11.31 11.60
C LEU A 388 19.59 12.44 10.99
N PRO A 389 18.25 12.45 11.19
CA PRO A 389 17.41 13.52 10.67
C PRO A 389 17.77 14.84 11.32
N ASP A 390 17.54 15.93 10.61
CA ASP A 390 17.64 17.25 11.20
C ASP A 390 16.61 17.47 12.32
N VAL A 391 16.76 18.57 13.04
CA VAL A 391 15.91 18.88 14.20
C VAL A 391 14.45 19.07 13.80
N ALA A 392 14.18 19.68 12.64
CA ALA A 392 12.83 19.97 12.16
C ALA A 392 12.08 18.70 11.73
N ALA A 393 12.74 17.80 11.01
CA ALA A 393 12.22 16.51 10.60
C ALA A 393 11.93 15.62 11.82
N MET A 394 12.84 15.60 12.80
CA MET A 394 12.63 14.88 14.06
C MET A 394 11.46 15.47 14.86
N ALA A 395 11.42 16.80 14.98
CA ALA A 395 10.33 17.51 15.65
C ALA A 395 8.98 17.22 14.98
N GLY A 396 8.91 17.25 13.66
CA GLY A 396 7.71 16.97 12.89
C GLY A 396 7.17 15.55 13.11
N LEU A 397 8.06 14.56 13.10
CA LEU A 397 7.70 13.18 13.39
C LEU A 397 7.16 13.02 14.82
N LEU A 398 7.85 13.58 15.81
CA LEU A 398 7.48 13.47 17.22
C LEU A 398 6.18 14.23 17.54
N TRP A 399 6.01 15.42 16.96
CA TRP A 399 4.80 16.20 17.07
C TRP A 399 3.61 15.45 16.49
N HIS A 400 3.73 14.95 15.25
CA HIS A 400 2.64 14.21 14.61
C HIS A 400 2.31 12.91 15.34
N THR A 401 3.31 12.15 15.81
CA THR A 401 3.08 10.93 16.59
C THR A 401 2.40 11.21 17.93
N ALA A 402 2.64 12.38 18.53
CA ALA A 402 2.05 12.74 19.82
C ALA A 402 0.68 13.45 19.72
N THR A 403 0.41 14.15 18.62
CA THR A 403 -0.77 15.02 18.47
C THR A 403 -1.71 14.63 17.32
N ALA A 404 -1.24 13.81 16.37
CA ALA A 404 -1.90 13.54 15.09
C ALA A 404 -2.23 14.82 14.28
N THR A 405 -1.44 15.88 14.47
CA THR A 405 -1.57 17.16 13.74
C THR A 405 -0.29 17.50 12.96
N PRO A 406 -0.38 18.31 11.89
CA PRO A 406 0.81 18.77 11.19
C PRO A 406 1.67 19.66 12.09
N PHE A 407 2.97 19.50 11.99
CA PHE A 407 3.95 20.33 12.68
C PHE A 407 4.27 21.57 11.86
N VAL A 408 4.36 22.72 12.52
CA VAL A 408 4.76 23.98 11.90
C VAL A 408 6.11 24.36 12.48
N GLU A 409 7.16 24.35 11.65
CA GLU A 409 8.53 24.63 12.11
C GLU A 409 8.67 26.01 12.77
N ALA A 410 7.86 26.99 12.37
CA ALA A 410 7.83 28.32 12.97
C ALA A 410 7.38 28.35 14.45
N ASP A 411 6.66 27.33 14.91
CA ASP A 411 6.25 27.19 16.31
C ASP A 411 7.39 26.64 17.19
N MET A 412 8.47 26.15 16.57
CA MET A 412 9.63 25.64 17.27
C MET A 412 10.50 26.78 17.77
N VAL A 413 10.67 26.87 19.09
CA VAL A 413 11.55 27.88 19.70
C VAL A 413 12.74 27.17 20.36
N PRO A 414 13.97 27.38 19.84
CA PRO A 414 15.18 26.93 20.52
C PRO A 414 15.33 27.62 21.88
N SER A 415 15.67 26.89 22.93
CA SER A 415 15.90 27.44 24.26
C SER A 415 17.34 27.22 24.71
N PRO A 416 18.33 27.94 24.12
CA PRO A 416 19.73 27.79 24.49
C PRO A 416 20.01 28.16 25.96
N GLU A 417 19.15 29.00 26.58
CA GLU A 417 19.25 29.39 27.99
C GLU A 417 18.97 28.25 28.97
N THR A 418 18.23 27.21 28.55
CA THR A 418 17.85 26.07 29.40
C THR A 418 18.68 24.80 29.13
N GLY A 419 19.47 24.80 28.06
CA GLY A 419 20.48 23.79 27.74
C GLY A 419 20.72 23.62 26.23
N GLU A 420 21.92 23.21 25.83
CA GLU A 420 22.21 22.90 24.43
C GLU A 420 21.28 21.81 23.88
N GLY A 421 20.81 22.00 22.64
CA GLY A 421 19.95 21.02 21.93
C GLY A 421 18.51 20.93 22.45
N LEU A 422 18.06 21.83 23.34
CA LEU A 422 16.68 21.89 23.84
C LEU A 422 15.83 22.89 23.03
N ALA A 423 14.71 22.42 22.51
CA ALA A 423 13.71 23.24 21.81
C ALA A 423 12.29 22.91 22.30
N THR A 424 11.41 23.91 22.36
CA THR A 424 9.96 23.68 22.48
C THR A 424 9.38 23.45 21.10
N LEU A 425 8.52 22.44 20.96
CA LEU A 425 7.81 22.13 19.72
C LEU A 425 6.45 22.86 19.61
N GLY A 426 6.04 23.52 20.70
CA GLY A 426 4.72 24.16 20.81
C GLY A 426 3.85 23.51 21.89
N SER A 427 2.59 23.94 21.95
CA SER A 427 1.60 23.43 22.91
C SER A 427 0.35 22.93 22.20
N PHE A 428 -0.16 21.77 22.62
CA PHE A 428 -1.37 21.17 22.09
C PHE A 428 -2.20 20.58 23.23
N ALA A 429 -3.52 20.81 23.22
CA ALA A 429 -4.47 20.33 24.24
C ALA A 429 -4.07 20.63 25.70
N GLY A 430 -3.45 21.78 25.95
CA GLY A 430 -3.00 22.19 27.30
C GLY A 430 -1.70 21.53 27.77
N ARG A 431 -0.99 20.83 26.86
CA ARG A 431 0.31 20.21 27.10
C ARG A 431 1.39 20.86 26.25
N THR A 432 2.56 21.13 26.83
CA THR A 432 3.71 21.67 26.09
C THR A 432 4.70 20.56 25.75
N TYR A 433 5.17 20.54 24.51
CA TYR A 433 6.04 19.49 23.99
C TYR A 433 7.46 20.03 23.82
N TRP A 434 8.44 19.25 24.26
CA TRP A 434 9.86 19.62 24.24
C TRP A 434 10.69 18.54 23.56
N LEU A 435 11.75 18.94 22.89
CA LEU A 435 12.71 18.07 22.24
C LEU A 435 14.12 18.39 22.72
N ILE A 436 14.84 17.38 23.21
CA ILE A 436 16.28 17.41 23.44
C ILE A 436 16.95 16.58 22.36
N TYR A 437 17.46 17.24 21.32
CA TYR A 437 18.03 16.57 20.16
C TYR A 437 19.03 17.44 19.39
N LYS A 438 20.12 16.80 18.97
CA LYS A 438 21.10 17.33 18.02
C LYS A 438 21.46 16.17 17.09
N PRO A 439 21.59 16.38 15.77
CA PRO A 439 21.99 15.34 14.81
C PRO A 439 23.50 15.03 14.92
N ASP A 440 23.96 14.68 16.11
CA ASP A 440 25.35 14.38 16.46
C ASP A 440 25.36 13.14 17.38
N ARG A 441 25.93 12.05 16.87
CA ARG A 441 25.92 10.76 17.56
C ARG A 441 26.66 10.77 18.90
N ASP A 442 27.77 11.50 18.98
CA ASP A 442 28.60 11.52 20.18
C ASP A 442 27.95 12.40 21.25
N TRP A 443 27.32 13.51 20.82
CA TRP A 443 26.49 14.32 21.69
C TRP A 443 25.26 13.55 22.21
N LEU A 444 24.55 12.82 21.35
CA LEU A 444 23.36 12.03 21.72
C LEU A 444 23.63 10.93 22.75
N LYS A 445 24.88 10.44 22.82
CA LYS A 445 25.32 9.46 23.84
C LYS A 445 25.79 10.12 25.14
N SER A 446 26.08 11.41 25.11
CA SER A 446 26.57 12.17 26.25
C SER A 446 25.50 12.34 27.34
N ALA A 447 25.94 12.69 28.54
CA ALA A 447 25.01 13.02 29.61
C ALA A 447 24.23 14.33 29.34
N GLU A 448 24.75 15.17 28.45
CA GLU A 448 24.12 16.42 28.04
C GLU A 448 22.90 16.19 27.16
N ALA A 449 22.74 15.04 26.51
CA ALA A 449 21.53 14.74 25.74
C ALA A 449 20.38 14.19 26.60
N ALA A 450 20.64 13.84 27.87
CA ALA A 450 19.63 13.29 28.76
C ALA A 450 18.74 14.37 29.40
N LEU A 451 17.53 13.99 29.77
CA LEU A 451 16.68 14.76 30.68
C LEU A 451 17.25 14.66 32.11
N SER A 452 17.88 15.75 32.56
CA SER A 452 18.38 15.91 33.93
C SER A 452 17.40 16.69 34.80
N LEU A 453 17.57 16.63 36.12
CA LEU A 453 16.77 17.41 37.06
C LEU A 453 16.88 18.92 36.82
N ALA A 454 18.08 19.42 36.49
CA ALA A 454 18.30 20.83 36.20
C ALA A 454 17.47 21.29 34.99
N LYS A 455 17.44 20.48 33.92
CA LYS A 455 16.60 20.75 32.74
C LYS A 455 15.12 20.63 33.04
N ALA A 456 14.71 19.65 33.85
CA ALA A 456 13.31 19.51 34.26
C ALA A 456 12.81 20.74 35.04
N ARG A 457 13.65 21.30 35.94
CA ARG A 457 13.35 22.55 36.64
C ARG A 457 13.28 23.74 35.69
N ALA A 458 14.21 23.83 34.75
CA ALA A 458 14.23 24.89 33.75
C ALA A 458 12.97 24.86 32.88
N ILE A 459 12.57 23.67 32.40
CA ILE A 459 11.33 23.45 31.64
C ILE A 459 10.10 23.85 32.47
N ALA A 460 9.97 23.36 33.69
CA ALA A 460 8.84 23.68 34.56
C ALA A 460 8.75 25.18 34.93
N ALA A 461 9.86 25.92 34.86
CA ALA A 461 9.88 27.35 35.11
C ALA A 461 9.38 28.18 33.92
N THR A 462 9.36 27.62 32.70
CA THR A 462 8.97 28.36 31.49
C THR A 462 7.46 28.60 31.38
N ALA A 463 6.65 27.61 31.79
CA ALA A 463 5.21 27.73 31.81
C ALA A 463 4.61 26.81 32.88
N PRO A 464 3.53 27.21 33.56
CA PRO A 464 2.81 26.32 34.44
C PRO A 464 2.01 25.29 33.63
N GLY A 465 2.18 24.00 33.89
CA GLY A 465 1.34 22.96 33.31
C GLY A 465 2.07 21.65 33.02
N ASN A 466 1.43 20.81 32.20
CA ASN A 466 1.88 19.48 31.85
C ASN A 466 2.88 19.55 30.70
N HIS A 467 4.12 19.11 30.93
CA HIS A 467 5.16 19.08 29.91
C HIS A 467 5.46 17.64 29.47
N LEU A 468 5.64 17.41 28.18
CA LEU A 468 6.20 16.17 27.64
C LEU A 468 7.56 16.44 27.00
N VAL A 469 8.59 15.74 27.45
CA VAL A 469 9.95 15.89 26.93
C VAL A 469 10.37 14.65 26.18
N PHE A 470 10.68 14.82 24.89
CA PHE A 470 11.34 13.83 24.05
C PHE A 470 12.84 13.93 24.22
N ALA A 471 13.48 12.87 24.72
CA ALA A 471 14.94 12.83 24.89
C ALA A 471 15.52 11.41 24.77
N PRO A 472 16.79 11.27 24.32
CA PRO A 472 17.51 10.00 24.23
C PRO A 472 17.48 9.15 25.51
N ALA A 473 17.64 9.80 26.66
CA ALA A 473 17.72 9.18 27.97
C ALA A 473 17.15 10.10 29.04
N LYS A 474 16.92 9.54 30.24
CA LYS A 474 16.60 10.31 31.44
C LYS A 474 17.55 9.93 32.57
N PHE A 475 17.99 10.92 33.34
CA PHE A 475 18.72 10.74 34.60
C PHE A 475 17.93 11.25 35.80
N VAL A 476 16.60 11.33 35.67
CA VAL A 476 15.69 11.75 36.71
C VAL A 476 14.60 10.69 36.91
N SER A 477 14.31 10.35 38.17
CA SER A 477 13.25 9.39 38.52
C SER A 477 11.90 10.10 38.67
N ARG A 478 10.80 9.37 38.43
CA ARG A 478 9.45 9.90 38.65
C ARG A 478 9.20 10.34 40.09
N GLU A 479 9.78 9.61 41.06
CA GLU A 479 9.68 9.96 42.48
C GLU A 479 10.32 11.32 42.78
N LEU A 480 11.48 11.60 42.17
CA LEU A 480 12.21 12.85 42.39
C LEU A 480 11.48 14.05 41.77
N LEU A 481 10.90 13.88 40.58
CA LEU A 481 10.03 14.89 39.95
C LEU A 481 8.78 15.17 40.80
N GLY A 482 8.15 14.11 41.34
CA GLY A 482 6.99 14.23 42.22
C GLY A 482 7.30 14.96 43.53
N ARG A 483 8.47 14.71 44.14
CA ARG A 483 8.91 15.42 45.36
C ARG A 483 9.09 16.92 45.14
N GLU A 484 9.57 17.33 43.97
CA GLU A 484 9.77 18.74 43.61
C GLU A 484 8.55 19.38 42.95
N ARG A 485 7.44 18.63 42.80
CA ARG A 485 6.20 19.07 42.15
C ARG A 485 6.43 19.58 40.71
N LEU A 486 7.33 18.92 39.98
CA LEU A 486 7.63 19.21 38.58
C LEU A 486 6.72 18.36 37.69
N ASP A 487 5.78 18.99 36.97
CA ASP A 487 4.83 18.31 36.07
C ASP A 487 5.45 18.04 34.69
N VAL A 488 6.52 17.22 34.69
CA VAL A 488 7.33 16.90 33.52
C VAL A 488 7.31 15.39 33.28
N ASP A 489 6.78 14.99 32.13
CA ASP A 489 6.82 13.62 31.64
C ASP A 489 7.95 13.41 30.63
N TYR A 490 8.42 12.16 30.58
CA TYR A 490 9.48 11.74 29.67
C TYR A 490 8.95 10.74 28.63
N ALA A 491 9.26 11.00 27.37
CA ALA A 491 9.13 10.04 26.28
C ALA A 491 10.52 9.79 25.64
N PRO A 492 10.94 8.53 25.46
CA PRO A 492 12.16 8.23 24.73
C PRO A 492 12.01 8.58 23.25
N LEU A 493 13.12 8.92 22.59
CA LEU A 493 13.15 8.99 21.13
C LEU A 493 12.87 7.60 20.51
N PRO A 494 12.30 7.53 19.29
CA PRO A 494 11.83 6.27 18.68
C PRO A 494 12.94 5.27 18.30
N PHE A 495 14.19 5.54 18.67
CA PHE A 495 15.36 4.74 18.35
C PHE A 495 16.24 4.54 19.59
N ALA A 496 16.85 3.37 19.68
CA ALA A 496 17.77 3.02 20.76
C ALA A 496 19.20 3.45 20.39
N LEU A 497 19.63 4.63 20.83
CA LEU A 497 21.03 5.08 20.70
C LEU A 497 22.02 4.19 21.49
N TYR A 498 21.50 3.48 22.50
CA TYR A 498 22.24 2.55 23.32
C TYR A 498 22.00 1.13 22.80
N ARG A 499 22.96 0.63 22.02
CA ARG A 499 23.08 -0.81 21.78
C ARG A 499 23.73 -1.41 23.02
N LEU A 500 22.98 -2.15 23.84
CA LEU A 500 23.57 -3.03 24.85
C LEU A 500 24.19 -4.23 24.11
N GLU A 501 25.39 -4.06 23.59
CA GLU A 501 26.23 -5.19 23.20
C GLU A 501 26.89 -5.73 24.47
N THR A 502 26.52 -6.96 24.85
CA THR A 502 27.30 -7.76 25.79
C THR A 502 28.06 -8.80 24.98
N ALA A 503 29.38 -8.85 25.20
CA ALA A 503 30.32 -9.78 24.59
C ALA A 503 29.93 -11.25 24.74
#